data_AF-A0A1I5C737-F1
#
_entry.id   AF-A0A1I5C737-F1
#
_cell.length_a   1.000
_cell.length_b   1.000
_cell.length_c   1.000
_cell.angle_alpha   90.00
_cell.angle_beta   90.00
_cell.angle_gamma   90.00
#
_symmetry.space_group_name_H-M   'P 1'
#
loop_
_entity.id
_entity.type
_entity.pdbx_description
1 polymer ?
#
loop_
_entity_poly.entity_id
_entity_poly.type
_entity_poly.pdbx_seq_one_letter_code
_entity_poly.pdbx_strand_id
1 'polypeptide(L)'
;MNAIHTEILYFRRRIDATLAMADAAAGPCARVVHETLARLYRDRLEALVATLPCLVVEPVVAIPRRVIRAERTVTPPTLRHAAARPRLTLKLAC
;
A
#
# COMPACT_ATOMS: atom_id res chain seq x y z
N MET A 1 -2.85 -9.88 10.07
CA MET A 1 -3.32 -9.91 8.67
C MET A 1 -2.19 -9.42 7.79
N ASN A 2 -1.76 -10.19 6.78
CA ASN A 2 -0.60 -9.84 5.94
C ASN A 2 -1.01 -8.73 4.93
N ALA A 3 -0.25 -7.63 4.88
CA ALA A 3 -0.52 -6.50 3.97
C ALA A 3 -0.62 -6.95 2.51
N ILE A 4 0.24 -7.88 2.09
CA ILE A 4 0.30 -8.40 0.72
C ILE A 4 -0.93 -9.24 0.40
N HIS A 5 -1.41 -10.02 1.37
CA HIS A 5 -2.65 -10.77 1.19
C HIS A 5 -3.84 -9.83 0.98
N THR A 6 -3.85 -8.67 1.66
CA THR A 6 -4.88 -7.65 1.50
C THR A 6 -4.82 -6.99 0.12
N GLU A 7 -3.62 -6.71 -0.40
CA GLU A 7 -3.42 -6.20 -1.75
C GLU A 7 -3.86 -7.21 -2.82
N ILE A 8 -3.51 -8.49 -2.66
CA ILE A 8 -3.96 -9.56 -3.57
C ILE A 8 -5.49 -9.62 -3.64
N LEU A 9 -6.16 -9.57 -2.49
CA LEU A 9 -7.63 -9.56 -2.44
C LEU A 9 -8.21 -8.28 -3.06
N TYR A 10 -7.55 -7.13 -2.88
CA TYR A 10 -7.94 -5.88 -3.53
C TYR A 10 -7.87 -6.01 -5.06
N PHE A 11 -6.75 -6.49 -5.61
CA PHE A 11 -6.59 -6.63 -7.06
C PHE A 11 -7.58 -7.62 -7.65
N ARG A 12 -7.82 -8.76 -6.99
CA ARG A 12 -8.84 -9.73 -7.43
C ARG A 12 -10.23 -9.09 -7.55
N ARG A 13 -10.70 -8.44 -6.48
CA ARG A 13 -12.00 -7.73 -6.51
C ARG A 13 -12.06 -6.66 -7.60
N ARG A 14 -10.95 -5.95 -7.83
CA ARG A 14 -10.90 -4.88 -8.83
C ARG A 14 -10.91 -5.43 -10.26
N ILE A 15 -10.25 -6.56 -10.51
CA ILE A 15 -10.31 -7.26 -11.80
C ILE A 15 -11.76 -7.67 -12.08
N ASP A 16 -12.42 -8.36 -11.15
CA ASP A 16 -13.79 -8.83 -11.31
C ASP A 16 -14.76 -7.68 -11.60
N ALA A 17 -14.67 -6.59 -10.82
CA ALA A 17 -15.48 -5.39 -11.03
C ALA A 17 -15.22 -4.75 -12.40
N THR A 18 -13.96 -4.69 -12.83
CA THR A 18 -13.59 -4.07 -14.12
C THR A 18 -14.07 -4.91 -15.30
N LEU A 19 -14.03 -6.24 -15.19
CA LEU A 19 -14.60 -7.14 -16.20
C LEU A 19 -16.12 -6.97 -16.28
N ALA A 20 -16.81 -6.91 -15.15
CA ALA A 20 -18.26 -6.63 -15.14
C ALA A 20 -18.60 -5.28 -15.80
N MET A 21 -17.77 -4.26 -15.62
CA MET A 21 -17.92 -2.98 -16.32
C MET A 21 -17.65 -3.09 -17.83
N ALA A 22 -16.71 -3.92 -18.25
CA ALA A 22 -16.46 -4.19 -19.67
C ALA A 22 -17.66 -4.90 -20.32
N ASP A 23 -18.25 -5.87 -19.63
CA ASP A 23 -19.43 -6.60 -20.10
C ASP A 23 -20.68 -5.71 -20.16
N ALA A 24 -20.83 -4.80 -19.20
CA ALA A 24 -21.92 -3.82 -19.15
C ALA A 24 -21.70 -2.60 -20.07
N ALA A 25 -20.55 -2.47 -20.71
CA ALA A 25 -20.22 -1.30 -21.51
C ALA A 25 -21.13 -1.21 -22.75
N ALA A 26 -21.79 -0.07 -22.91
CA ALA A 26 -22.71 0.19 -24.02
C ALA A 26 -22.03 0.28 -25.41
N GLY A 27 -20.71 0.44 -25.45
CA GLY A 27 -19.97 0.64 -26.70
C GLY A 27 -18.55 0.10 -26.68
N PRO A 28 -17.96 -0.11 -27.87
CA PRO A 28 -16.67 -0.80 -28.02
C PRO A 28 -15.52 -0.02 -27.38
N CYS A 29 -15.53 1.31 -27.45
CA CYS A 29 -14.47 2.12 -26.85
C CYS A 29 -14.42 1.98 -25.32
N ALA A 30 -15.58 2.06 -24.66
CA ALA A 30 -15.68 1.90 -23.21
C ALA A 30 -15.28 0.48 -22.77
N ARG A 31 -15.72 -0.53 -23.53
CA ARG A 31 -15.34 -1.93 -23.30
C ARG A 31 -13.82 -2.12 -23.35
N VAL A 32 -13.15 -1.62 -24.41
CA VAL A 32 -11.69 -1.74 -24.57
C VAL A 32 -10.93 -1.06 -23.42
N VAL A 33 -11.41 0.08 -22.92
CA VAL A 33 -10.82 0.76 -21.77
C VAL A 33 -10.86 -0.14 -20.53
N HIS A 34 -12.02 -0.72 -20.23
CA HIS A 34 -12.16 -1.62 -19.08
C HIS A 34 -11.36 -2.91 -19.26
N GLU A 35 -11.36 -3.52 -20.45
CA GLU A 35 -10.53 -4.70 -20.72
C GLU A 35 -9.03 -4.42 -20.56
N THR A 36 -8.56 -3.27 -21.04
CA THR A 36 -7.16 -2.85 -20.90
C THR A 36 -6.81 -2.64 -19.44
N LEU A 37 -7.67 -1.97 -18.68
CA LEU A 37 -7.48 -1.78 -17.24
C LEU A 37 -7.47 -3.13 -16.48
N ALA A 38 -8.34 -4.07 -16.86
CA ALA A 38 -8.36 -5.39 -16.26
C ALA A 38 -7.07 -6.19 -16.55
N ARG A 39 -6.46 -6.01 -17.74
CA ARG A 39 -5.14 -6.59 -18.05
C ARG A 39 -4.05 -6.00 -17.14
N LEU A 40 -3.99 -4.68 -17.02
CA LEU A 40 -3.01 -4.01 -16.15
C LEU A 40 -3.12 -4.46 -14.68
N TYR A 41 -4.34 -4.67 -14.18
CA TYR A 41 -4.52 -5.21 -12.83
C TYR A 41 -4.09 -6.67 -12.71
N ARG A 42 -4.29 -7.50 -13.74
CA ARG A 42 -3.80 -8.89 -13.77
C ARG A 42 -2.28 -8.93 -13.76
N ASP A 43 -1.62 -8.15 -14.60
CA ASP A 43 -0.16 -8.06 -14.65
C ASP A 43 0.41 -7.64 -13.28
N ARG A 44 -0.23 -6.67 -12.63
CA ARG A 44 0.16 -6.23 -11.28
C ARG A 44 -0.04 -7.33 -10.23
N LEU A 45 -1.14 -8.07 -10.32
CA LEU A 45 -1.41 -9.19 -9.42
C LEU A 45 -0.39 -10.31 -9.61
N GLU A 46 -0.05 -10.66 -10.85
CA GLU A 46 0.99 -11.65 -11.15
C GLU A 46 2.35 -11.24 -10.59
N ALA A 47 2.74 -9.98 -10.77
CA ALA A 47 3.97 -9.45 -10.17
C ALA A 47 3.98 -9.53 -8.64
N LEU A 48 2.84 -9.25 -7.98
CA LEU A 48 2.70 -9.38 -6.52
C LEU A 48 2.71 -10.83 -6.03
N VAL A 49 2.14 -11.75 -6.80
CA VAL A 49 2.17 -13.18 -6.45
C VAL A 49 3.59 -13.72 -6.64
N ALA A 50 4.30 -13.28 -7.68
CA ALA A 50 5.69 -13.66 -7.93
C ALA A 50 6.67 -13.18 -6.84
N THR A 51 6.33 -12.16 -6.05
CA THR A 51 7.16 -11.72 -4.92
C THR A 51 6.88 -12.49 -3.63
N LEU A 52 5.77 -13.24 -3.53
CA LEU A 52 5.46 -14.05 -2.35
C LEU A 52 6.56 -15.07 -2.02
N PRO A 53 7.13 -15.83 -2.98
CA PRO A 53 8.26 -16.72 -2.70
C PRO A 53 9.49 -15.99 -2.16
N CYS A 54 9.82 -14.80 -2.70
CA CYS A 54 10.98 -14.02 -2.25
C CYS A 54 10.86 -13.57 -0.79
N LEU A 55 9.63 -13.32 -0.33
CA LEU A 55 9.33 -12.92 1.05
C LEU A 55 9.29 -14.10 2.03
N VAL A 56 9.08 -15.32 1.53
CA VAL A 56 9.24 -16.55 2.30
C VAL A 56 10.72 -16.90 2.45
N VAL A 57 11.57 -16.47 1.51
CA VAL A 57 13.00 -16.74 1.50
C VAL A 57 13.82 -15.74 2.32
N GLU A 58 13.36 -14.50 2.56
CA GLU A 58 14.03 -13.63 3.54
C GLU A 58 13.85 -14.21 4.96
N PRO A 59 14.90 -14.80 5.57
CA PRO A 59 14.85 -15.07 6.98
C PRO A 59 14.91 -13.71 7.66
N VAL A 60 14.01 -13.48 8.61
CA VAL A 60 14.16 -12.39 9.58
C VAL A 60 15.56 -12.52 10.20
N VAL A 61 16.53 -11.75 9.70
CA VAL A 61 17.83 -11.58 10.35
C VAL A 61 17.52 -10.78 11.60
N ALA A 62 17.17 -11.50 12.65
CA ALA A 62 16.94 -10.97 13.98
C ALA A 62 18.21 -10.24 14.43
N ILE A 63 18.16 -8.91 14.44
CA ILE A 63 19.18 -8.08 15.07
C ILE A 63 19.05 -8.30 16.60
N PRO A 64 20.08 -8.82 17.29
CA PRO A 64 19.97 -9.11 18.71
C PRO A 64 20.20 -7.86 19.57
N ARG A 65 19.22 -7.64 20.46
CA ARG A 65 19.29 -7.14 21.85
C ARG A 65 20.30 -6.03 22.20
N ARG A 66 19.78 -4.88 22.64
CA ARG A 66 20.30 -4.20 23.84
C ARG A 66 19.20 -4.13 24.91
N VAL A 67 19.41 -4.89 25.97
CA VAL A 67 18.72 -4.80 27.25
C VAL A 67 19.47 -3.77 28.08
N ILE A 68 18.82 -2.69 28.53
CA ILE A 68 19.11 -2.08 29.83
C ILE A 68 17.76 -1.69 30.45
N ARG A 69 17.45 -2.34 31.57
CA ARG A 69 16.31 -2.09 32.44
C ARG A 69 16.86 -1.42 33.70
N ALA A 70 16.35 -0.25 34.05
CA ALA A 70 16.40 0.34 35.40
C ALA A 70 15.28 1.39 35.45
N GLU A 71 14.09 1.06 35.94
CA GLU A 71 13.61 1.26 37.32
C GLU A 71 13.50 2.72 37.78
N ARG A 72 12.30 3.05 38.31
CA ARG A 72 11.93 4.12 39.27
C ARG A 72 11.54 5.53 38.77
N THR A 73 10.21 5.74 38.77
CA THR A 73 9.42 6.81 39.42
C THR A 73 9.82 8.29 39.35
N VAL A 74 8.80 9.14 39.10
CA VAL A 74 8.49 10.50 39.60
C VAL A 74 8.18 11.54 38.49
N THR A 75 6.91 11.99 38.46
CA THR A 75 6.26 13.13 37.74
C THR A 75 6.58 14.51 38.35
N PRO A 76 6.10 15.71 37.86
CA PRO A 76 5.47 16.19 36.59
C PRO A 76 6.11 17.56 36.10
N PRO A 77 5.37 18.59 35.63
CA PRO A 77 5.04 18.96 34.24
C PRO A 77 5.75 20.24 33.71
N THR A 78 5.35 20.73 32.52
CA THR A 78 5.63 22.04 31.86
C THR A 78 6.94 22.25 31.08
N LEU A 79 6.87 22.46 29.75
CA LEU A 79 7.06 23.77 29.07
C LEU A 79 7.04 23.64 27.53
N ARG A 80 6.75 24.78 26.88
CA ARG A 80 6.28 25.03 25.50
C ARG A 80 7.34 24.82 24.41
N HIS A 81 6.92 24.59 23.16
CA HIS A 81 7.18 25.50 22.02
C HIS A 81 6.51 24.99 20.72
N ALA A 82 5.68 25.84 20.12
CA ALA A 82 5.22 25.67 18.76
C ALA A 82 6.39 25.86 17.78
N ALA A 83 6.60 24.90 16.88
CA ALA A 83 7.46 25.07 15.71
C ALA A 83 6.66 24.71 14.45
N ALA A 84 6.69 25.62 13.49
CA ALA A 84 5.83 25.70 12.32
C ALA A 84 5.94 24.46 11.41
N ARG A 85 4.78 23.94 10.96
CA ARG A 85 4.72 23.05 9.79
C ARG A 85 5.00 23.87 8.53
N PRO A 86 6.00 23.51 7.69
CA PRO A 86 6.12 24.10 6.37
C PRO A 86 4.93 23.62 5.50
N ARG A 87 4.04 24.54 5.15
CA ARG A 87 3.05 24.33 4.09
C ARG A 87 3.78 24.41 2.75
N LEU A 88 4.04 23.27 2.13
CA LEU A 88 4.52 23.21 0.75
C LEU A 88 3.38 23.65 -0.19
N THR A 89 3.36 24.93 -0.54
CA THR A 89 2.53 25.44 -1.65
C THR A 89 3.20 25.06 -2.97
N LEU A 90 2.63 24.09 -3.67
CA LEU A 90 2.99 23.80 -5.07
C LEU A 90 2.51 24.96 -5.94
N LYS A 91 3.46 25.73 -6.50
CA LYS A 91 3.18 26.66 -7.59
C LYS A 91 3.11 25.86 -8.89
N LEU A 92 1.97 25.87 -9.55
CA LEU A 92 1.88 25.47 -10.96
C LEU A 92 2.45 26.63 -11.78
N ALA A 93 3.51 26.36 -12.55
CA ALA A 93 4.01 27.28 -13.56
C ALA A 93 3.06 27.23 -14.77
N CYS A 94 2.67 28.41 -15.25
CA CYS A 94 1.96 28.59 -16.52
C CYS A 94 2.92 28.47 -17.70
#